data_AF-A0A0M2HVT0-F1
#
_entry.id   AF-A0A0M2HVT0-F1
#
_cell.length_a   1.000
_cell.length_b   1.000
_cell.length_c   1.000
_cell.angle_alpha   90.00
_cell.angle_beta   90.00
_cell.angle_gamma   90.00
#
_symmetry.space_group_name_H-M   'P 1'
#
loop_
_entity.id
_entity.type
_entity.pdbx_description
1 polymer ?
#
loop_
_entity_poly.entity_id
_entity_poly.type
_entity_poly.pdbx_seq_one_letter_code
_entity_poly.pdbx_strand_id
1 'polypeptide(L)'
;MRAAVSSSIVAVFGASLILSGCASGGNAGFCGPLLDDTEIAAVAFNPVVPGMDVTAHVRDRLELVEKLSPAADLADELETWKAYLEKVVDVTDADLSGTFDAYHDDPAVEKAGTALRDYYTDVCLR
;
A
#
# COMPACT_ATOMS: atom_id res chain seq x y z
N MET A 1 -61.86 25.14 -25.51
CA MET A 1 -61.42 23.77 -25.83
C MET A 1 -61.08 23.06 -24.51
N ARG A 2 -61.61 21.83 -24.34
CA ARG A 2 -61.28 20.70 -23.43
C ARG A 2 -60.25 20.96 -22.29
N ALA A 3 -60.59 20.84 -21.01
CA ALA A 3 -60.86 19.63 -20.20
C ALA A 3 -59.64 18.73 -19.96
N ALA A 4 -59.22 18.57 -18.70
CA ALA A 4 -59.17 17.29 -17.97
C ALA A 4 -58.49 17.41 -16.59
N VAL A 5 -59.18 16.85 -15.60
CA VAL A 5 -58.75 16.46 -14.25
C VAL A 5 -57.84 15.22 -14.36
N SER A 6 -56.88 15.02 -13.45
CA SER A 6 -56.68 13.72 -12.74
C SER A 6 -55.48 13.70 -11.80
N SER A 7 -55.76 13.14 -10.62
CA SER A 7 -54.87 12.80 -9.52
C SER A 7 -53.90 11.65 -9.83
N SER A 8 -52.89 11.58 -8.93
CA SER A 8 -52.18 10.39 -8.45
C SER A 8 -50.94 9.95 -9.23
N ILE A 9 -49.78 10.01 -8.57
CA ILE A 9 -49.04 8.82 -8.06
C ILE A 9 -48.05 9.33 -6.99
N VAL A 10 -48.21 8.83 -5.77
CA VAL A 10 -47.13 8.74 -4.77
C VAL A 10 -46.36 7.45 -5.06
N ALA A 11 -45.05 7.53 -5.24
CA ALA A 11 -44.10 6.44 -5.08
C ALA A 11 -42.81 7.06 -4.52
N VAL A 12 -42.52 6.98 -3.21
CA VAL A 12 -41.94 5.84 -2.47
C VAL A 12 -40.55 5.47 -3.02
N PHE A 13 -39.54 5.81 -2.20
CA PHE A 13 -38.23 5.18 -2.05
C PHE A 13 -37.41 4.90 -3.31
N GLY A 14 -36.46 5.78 -3.55
CA GLY A 14 -35.20 5.45 -4.20
C GLY A 14 -34.09 6.16 -3.46
N ALA A 15 -33.76 5.69 -2.27
CA ALA A 15 -32.45 5.97 -1.69
C ALA A 15 -31.43 5.41 -2.68
N SER A 16 -30.96 6.25 -3.61
CA SER A 16 -29.75 5.99 -4.37
C SER A 16 -28.58 6.16 -3.41
N LEU A 17 -28.45 5.19 -2.51
CA LEU A 17 -27.18 4.79 -1.96
C LEU A 17 -26.37 4.28 -3.17
N ILE A 18 -25.74 5.21 -3.90
CA ILE A 18 -24.64 4.87 -4.80
C ILE A 18 -23.44 4.58 -3.90
N LEU A 19 -23.53 3.48 -3.15
CA LEU A 19 -22.40 2.82 -2.51
C LEU A 19 -22.04 1.62 -3.37
N SER A 20 -21.11 1.82 -4.29
CA SER A 20 -20.24 0.75 -4.83
C SER A 20 -19.19 1.38 -5.72
N GLY A 21 -18.13 1.90 -5.09
CA GLY A 21 -16.93 2.32 -5.82
C GLY A 21 -15.99 3.23 -5.03
N CYS A 22 -16.49 4.09 -4.15
CA CYS A 22 -15.63 4.88 -3.27
C CYS A 22 -15.18 4.05 -2.06
N ALA A 23 -14.39 3.01 -2.30
CA ALA A 23 -13.49 2.53 -1.27
C ALA A 23 -12.45 3.62 -1.04
N SER A 24 -12.57 4.30 0.11
CA SER A 24 -11.43 4.67 0.94
C SER A 24 -10.29 5.42 0.23
N GLY A 25 -10.31 6.75 0.27
CA GLY A 25 -9.20 7.58 -0.24
C GLY A 25 -7.81 7.20 0.33
N GLY A 26 -7.75 6.55 1.51
CA GLY A 26 -6.51 5.96 2.05
C GLY A 26 -6.01 4.71 1.32
N ASN A 27 -6.90 3.86 0.80
CA ASN A 27 -6.51 2.69 0.02
C ASN A 27 -6.00 3.08 -1.36
N ALA A 28 -6.59 4.10 -2.01
CA ALA A 28 -6.12 4.55 -3.32
C ALA A 28 -4.69 5.12 -3.24
N GLY A 29 -4.36 5.84 -2.17
CA GLY A 29 -3.01 6.36 -1.95
C GLY A 29 -1.97 5.30 -1.57
N PHE A 30 -2.38 4.17 -0.99
CA PHE A 30 -1.51 3.03 -0.73
C PHE A 30 -1.41 2.10 -1.94
N CYS A 31 -2.53 1.60 -2.45
CA CYS A 31 -2.57 0.61 -3.52
C CYS A 31 -2.24 1.19 -4.90
N GLY A 32 -2.58 2.46 -5.17
CA GLY A 32 -2.40 3.08 -6.48
C GLY A 32 -0.95 2.98 -6.98
N PRO A 33 0.04 3.53 -6.27
CA PRO A 33 1.44 3.42 -6.69
C PRO A 33 1.93 1.99 -6.83
N LEU A 34 1.47 1.06 -5.98
CA LEU A 34 1.85 -0.36 -6.03
C LEU A 34 1.30 -1.07 -7.27
N LEU A 35 0.10 -0.68 -7.72
CA LEU A 35 -0.52 -1.22 -8.93
C LEU A 35 0.04 -0.57 -10.20
N ASP A 36 0.57 0.65 -10.11
CA ASP A 36 1.26 1.33 -11.22
C ASP A 36 2.65 0.74 -11.48
N ASP A 37 3.33 0.22 -10.45
CA ASP A 37 4.65 -0.43 -10.54
C ASP A 37 4.66 -1.83 -9.91
N THR A 38 3.94 -2.75 -10.56
CA THR A 38 3.78 -4.13 -10.07
C THR A 38 5.08 -4.93 -9.97
N GLU A 39 6.13 -4.57 -10.73
CA GLU A 39 7.41 -5.26 -10.70
C GLU A 39 8.15 -4.97 -9.40
N ILE A 40 8.28 -3.69 -9.04
CA ILE A 40 8.90 -3.31 -7.77
C ILE A 40 7.98 -3.64 -6.60
N ALA A 41 6.66 -3.48 -6.74
CA ALA A 41 5.68 -3.79 -5.69
C ALA A 41 5.72 -5.26 -5.26
N ALA A 42 6.04 -6.19 -6.16
CA ALA A 42 6.17 -7.61 -5.84
C ALA A 42 7.25 -7.92 -4.78
N VAL A 43 8.21 -7.02 -4.60
CA VAL A 43 9.34 -7.17 -3.67
C VAL A 43 9.50 -6.01 -2.70
N ALA A 44 8.65 -4.97 -2.79
CA ALA A 44 8.77 -3.73 -2.00
C ALA A 44 8.75 -3.94 -0.49
N PHE A 45 8.08 -5.00 -0.02
CA PHE A 45 7.91 -5.34 1.41
C PHE A 45 8.60 -6.64 1.80
N ASN A 46 9.51 -7.14 0.95
CA ASN A 46 10.35 -8.29 1.29
C ASN A 46 11.62 -7.81 2.02
N PRO A 47 12.14 -8.59 2.98
CA PRO A 47 13.43 -8.29 3.60
C PRO A 47 14.52 -8.18 2.54
N VAL A 48 15.48 -7.29 2.75
CA VAL A 48 16.63 -7.19 1.84
C VAL A 48 17.55 -8.37 2.08
N VAL A 49 17.76 -9.19 1.05
CA VAL A 49 18.55 -10.42 1.16
C VAL A 49 19.90 -10.27 0.45
N PRO A 50 21.02 -10.40 1.19
CA PRO A 50 22.36 -10.30 0.62
C PRO A 50 22.59 -11.32 -0.49
N GLY A 51 23.14 -10.85 -1.62
CA GLY A 51 23.41 -11.71 -2.79
C GLY A 51 22.18 -12.02 -3.66
N MET A 52 20.97 -11.65 -3.21
CA MET A 52 19.78 -11.59 -4.08
C MET A 52 19.46 -10.15 -4.47
N ASP A 53 19.60 -9.24 -3.51
CA ASP A 53 19.36 -7.81 -3.69
C ASP A 53 20.66 -7.05 -3.93
N VAL A 54 20.53 -5.94 -4.66
CA VAL A 54 21.58 -4.94 -4.88
C VAL A 54 21.03 -3.57 -4.46
N THR A 55 21.89 -2.66 -4.03
CA THR A 55 21.51 -1.34 -3.51
C THR A 55 20.63 -0.56 -4.49
N ALA A 56 20.83 -0.73 -5.80
CA ALA A 56 19.97 -0.12 -6.82
C ALA A 56 18.50 -0.58 -6.69
N HIS A 57 18.25 -1.89 -6.58
CA HIS A 57 16.90 -2.41 -6.38
C HIS A 57 16.30 -1.99 -5.03
N VAL A 58 17.12 -1.90 -3.97
CA VAL A 58 16.64 -1.40 -2.68
C VAL A 58 16.21 0.07 -2.78
N ARG A 59 16.95 0.87 -3.57
CA ARG A 59 16.57 2.27 -3.85
C ARG A 59 15.25 2.36 -4.61
N ASP A 60 15.05 1.52 -5.62
CA ASP A 60 13.78 1.48 -6.36
C ASP A 60 12.60 1.12 -5.43
N ARG A 61 12.81 0.18 -4.49
CA ARG A 61 11.82 -0.14 -3.45
C ARG A 61 11.53 1.06 -2.55
N LEU A 62 12.56 1.76 -2.07
CA LEU A 62 12.39 2.95 -1.24
C LEU A 62 11.61 4.03 -1.98
N GLU A 63 11.98 4.34 -3.23
CA GLU A 63 11.29 5.32 -4.06
C GLU A 63 9.81 4.97 -4.30
N LEU A 64 9.48 3.68 -4.43
CA LEU A 64 8.09 3.24 -4.51
C LEU A 64 7.37 3.44 -3.16
N VAL A 65 7.99 3.01 -2.06
CA VAL A 65 7.39 3.09 -0.71
C VAL A 65 7.18 4.55 -0.29
N GLU A 66 8.05 5.47 -0.68
CA GLU A 66 7.92 6.91 -0.42
C GLU A 66 6.66 7.53 -1.06
N LYS A 67 6.22 7.01 -2.21
CA LYS A 67 5.00 7.45 -2.91
C LYS A 67 3.71 7.02 -2.19
N LEU A 68 3.79 6.05 -1.28
CA LEU A 68 2.64 5.51 -0.59
C LEU A 68 2.11 6.49 0.45
N SER A 69 0.80 6.73 0.39
CA SER A 69 0.07 7.29 1.53
C SER A 69 -0.36 6.15 2.45
N PRO A 70 -0.24 6.29 3.78
CA PRO A 70 -0.60 5.23 4.70
C PRO A 70 -2.10 4.93 4.62
N ALA A 71 -2.44 3.64 4.58
CA ALA A 71 -3.80 3.19 4.85
C ALA A 71 -4.11 3.32 6.35
N ALA A 72 -5.40 3.32 6.69
CA ALA A 72 -5.81 3.30 8.10
C ALA A 72 -5.18 2.08 8.79
N ASP A 73 -4.52 2.33 9.93
CA ASP A 73 -3.81 1.35 10.75
C ASP A 73 -2.45 0.84 10.21
N LEU A 74 -1.89 1.45 9.16
CA LEU A 74 -0.56 1.11 8.63
C LEU A 74 0.45 2.26 8.65
N ALA A 75 0.14 3.38 9.31
CA ALA A 75 1.03 4.53 9.34
C ALA A 75 2.37 4.20 10.00
N ASP A 76 2.32 3.58 11.18
CA ASP A 76 3.52 3.22 11.96
C ASP A 76 4.34 2.15 11.24
N GLU A 77 3.67 1.14 10.67
CA GLU A 77 4.32 0.10 9.86
C GLU A 77 4.98 0.69 8.61
N LEU A 78 4.31 1.60 7.90
CA LEU A 78 4.87 2.26 6.71
C LEU A 78 6.09 3.12 7.07
N GLU A 79 6.04 3.87 8.17
CA GLU A 79 7.18 4.67 8.65
C GLU A 79 8.35 3.78 9.05
N THR A 80 8.08 2.70 9.81
CA THR A 80 9.10 1.73 10.24
C THR A 80 9.80 1.10 9.03
N TRP A 81 9.03 0.73 8.01
CA TRP A 81 9.57 0.12 6.80
C TRP A 81 10.39 1.10 5.96
N LYS A 82 9.93 2.36 5.83
CA LYS A 82 10.71 3.43 5.18
C LYS A 82 12.05 3.62 5.86
N ALA A 83 12.04 3.77 7.19
CA ALA A 83 13.27 3.95 7.98
C ALA A 83 14.22 2.74 7.87
N TYR A 84 13.70 1.52 7.71
CA TYR A 84 14.51 0.35 7.41
C TYR A 84 15.17 0.49 6.02
N LEU A 85 14.39 0.72 4.95
CA LEU A 85 14.91 0.84 3.60
C LEU A 85 15.93 2.00 3.47
N GLU A 86 15.68 3.14 4.10
CA GLU A 86 16.61 4.28 4.18
C GLU A 86 17.98 3.87 4.76
N LYS A 87 17.99 3.11 5.86
CA LYS A 87 19.24 2.60 6.43
C LYS A 87 19.97 1.65 5.48
N VAL A 88 19.24 0.88 4.67
CA VAL A 88 19.83 -0.09 3.74
C VAL A 88 20.35 0.59 2.47
N VAL A 89 19.68 1.60 1.92
CA VAL A 89 20.15 2.27 0.69
C VAL A 89 21.46 3.05 0.88
N ASP A 90 21.77 3.42 2.12
CA ASP A 90 22.99 4.14 2.49
C ASP A 90 24.21 3.21 2.64
N VAL A 91 24.03 1.88 2.60
CA VAL A 91 25.14 0.92 2.63
C VAL A 91 25.58 0.48 1.23
N THR A 92 26.81 -0.03 1.14
CA THR A 92 27.30 -0.62 -0.11
C THR A 92 26.75 -2.03 -0.32
N ASP A 93 26.75 -2.54 -1.55
CA ASP A 93 26.39 -3.94 -1.85
C ASP A 93 27.17 -4.95 -0.99
N ALA A 94 28.43 -4.64 -0.65
CA ALA A 94 29.29 -5.48 0.18
C ALA A 94 28.88 -5.50 1.65
N ASP A 95 28.14 -4.48 2.12
CA ASP A 95 27.72 -4.30 3.51
C ASP A 95 26.26 -4.74 3.75
N LEU A 96 25.54 -5.14 2.70
CA LEU A 96 24.15 -5.61 2.80
C LEU A 96 24.00 -6.80 3.77
N SER A 97 25.05 -7.58 4.02
CA SER A 97 25.00 -8.67 5.01
C SER A 97 24.58 -8.18 6.40
N GLY A 98 25.06 -7.00 6.82
CA GLY A 98 24.68 -6.42 8.12
C GLY A 98 23.23 -5.94 8.17
N THR A 99 22.59 -5.72 7.02
CA THR A 99 21.20 -5.24 6.92
C THR A 99 20.16 -6.34 7.03
N PHE A 100 20.57 -7.58 6.71
CA PHE A 100 19.75 -8.76 6.94
C PHE A 100 19.63 -9.07 8.44
N ASP A 101 20.74 -8.97 9.17
CA ASP A 101 20.74 -9.11 10.63
C ASP A 101 19.90 -8.00 11.26
N ALA A 102 20.02 -6.75 10.79
CA ALA A 102 19.19 -5.63 11.27
C ALA A 102 17.68 -5.83 11.07
N TYR A 103 17.26 -6.56 10.02
CA TYR A 103 15.85 -6.95 9.85
C TYR A 103 15.41 -7.97 10.91
N HIS A 104 16.25 -8.98 11.17
CA HIS A 104 15.92 -10.07 12.10
C HIS A 104 16.08 -9.69 13.58
N ASP A 105 16.95 -8.73 13.88
CA ASP A 105 17.20 -8.24 15.23
C ASP A 105 16.16 -7.20 15.68
N ASP A 106 15.32 -6.70 14.76
CA ASP A 106 14.26 -5.73 15.04
C ASP A 106 12.85 -6.31 14.71
N PRO A 107 12.15 -6.87 15.71
CA PRO A 107 10.80 -7.40 15.55
C PRO A 107 9.79 -6.38 15.02
N ALA A 108 10.03 -5.07 15.19
CA ALA A 108 9.14 -4.04 14.65
C ALA A 108 9.26 -3.95 13.13
N VAL A 109 10.48 -4.07 12.59
CA VAL A 109 10.73 -4.07 11.14
C VAL A 109 10.12 -5.31 10.48
N GLU A 110 10.32 -6.49 11.07
CA GLU A 110 9.72 -7.73 10.56
C GLU A 110 8.17 -7.66 10.56
N LYS A 111 7.59 -7.19 11.66
CA LYS A 111 6.14 -6.99 11.77
C LYS A 111 5.64 -6.01 10.72
N ALA A 112 6.33 -4.88 10.54
CA ALA A 112 5.97 -3.85 9.58
C ALA A 112 5.98 -4.37 8.14
N GLY A 113 7.07 -5.01 7.71
CA GLY A 113 7.17 -5.59 6.36
C GLY A 113 6.07 -6.62 6.10
N THR A 114 5.76 -7.46 7.09
CA THR A 114 4.66 -8.44 6.99
C THR A 114 3.30 -7.77 6.87
N ALA A 115 2.97 -6.82 7.74
CA ALA A 115 1.67 -6.14 7.69
C ALA A 115 1.43 -5.41 6.36
N LEU A 116 2.46 -4.72 5.84
CA LEU A 116 2.38 -4.01 4.56
C LEU A 116 2.23 -4.97 3.37
N ARG A 117 3.00 -6.07 3.37
CA ARG A 117 2.88 -7.12 2.36
C ARG A 117 1.49 -7.74 2.37
N ASP A 118 1.01 -8.13 3.55
CA ASP A 118 -0.29 -8.78 3.70
C ASP A 118 -1.40 -7.85 3.23
N TYR A 119 -1.31 -6.55 3.55
CA TYR A 119 -2.26 -5.56 3.03
C TYR A 119 -2.19 -5.45 1.50
N TYR A 120 -1.00 -5.38 0.90
CA TYR A 120 -0.85 -5.36 -0.54
C TYR A 120 -1.49 -6.60 -1.19
N THR A 121 -1.21 -7.79 -0.69
CA THR A 121 -1.73 -9.04 -1.27
C THR A 121 -3.23 -9.23 -1.03
N ASP A 122 -3.73 -8.87 0.15
CA ASP A 122 -5.11 -9.18 0.54
C ASP A 122 -6.10 -8.06 0.22
N VAL A 123 -5.62 -6.84 0.00
CA VAL A 123 -6.45 -5.66 -0.26
C VAL A 123 -6.18 -5.10 -1.64
N CYS A 124 -4.91 -4.90 -2.04
CA CYS A 124 -4.61 -4.23 -3.31
C CYS A 124 -4.71 -5.19 -4.52
N LEU A 125 -4.33 -6.45 -4.36
CA LEU A 125 -4.31 -7.44 -5.44
C LEU A 125 -5.61 -8.25 -5.60
N ARG A 126 -6.63 -7.98 -4.77
CA ARG A 126 -7.94 -8.66 -4.84
C ARG A 126 -8.96 -7.82 -5.59
#